data_AF-A0A522DWT5-F1
#
_entry.id   AF-A0A522DWT5-F1
#
_cell.length_a   1.000
_cell.length_b   1.000
_cell.length_c   1.000
_cell.angle_alpha   90.00
_cell.angle_beta   90.00
_cell.angle_gamma   90.00
#
_symmetry.space_group_name_H-M   'P 1'
#
loop_
_entity.id
_entity.type
_entity.pdbx_description
1 polymer ?
#
loop_
_entity_poly.entity_id
_entity_poly.type
_entity_poly.pdbx_seq_one_letter_code
_entity_poly.pdbx_strand_id
1 'polypeptide(L)'
;SGLLHKEYHEKEFSKQGGPFQMAQLWVNLPAKYKMTKPKYQEITNQSMGRYILPDGKGLVEIIAGEFKGVKGPASTFTPVNLYNAKLKKGASIEFIFPQNYNTGILVVEGKAKFNDENIAGADHFVLFKNEGDIISLEALEDSVLLVLNGEPINEPIAQYGPFLMNTYEELEQAIDDFNSGKFGKLED
;
A
#
# COMPACT_ATOMS: atom_id res chain seq x y z
N SER A 1 17.59 4.26 -14.68
CA SER A 1 16.40 3.39 -14.77
C SER A 1 15.19 4.25 -14.47
N GLY A 2 14.07 4.05 -15.15
CA GLY A 2 12.90 4.91 -14.98
C GLY A 2 11.76 4.45 -15.88
N LEU A 3 10.54 4.82 -15.51
CA LEU A 3 9.33 4.48 -16.25
C LEU A 3 8.63 5.78 -16.65
N LEU A 4 8.29 5.89 -17.93
CA LEU A 4 7.38 6.90 -18.43
C LEU A 4 6.06 6.20 -18.77
N HIS A 5 4.95 6.65 -18.19
CA HIS A 5 3.64 6.04 -18.40
C HIS A 5 2.50 7.06 -18.26
N LYS A 6 1.31 6.65 -18.68
CA LYS A 6 0.04 7.37 -18.50
C LYS A 6 -0.94 6.44 -17.79
N GLU A 7 -1.76 7.00 -16.92
CA GLU A 7 -2.84 6.28 -16.23
C GLU A 7 -4.16 7.02 -16.51
N TYR A 8 -5.16 6.29 -17.00
CA TYR A 8 -6.48 6.82 -17.35
C TYR A 8 -7.57 5.90 -16.81
N HIS A 9 -8.78 6.44 -16.65
CA HIS A 9 -9.94 5.60 -16.43
C HIS A 9 -10.15 4.63 -17.61
N GLU A 10 -10.65 3.43 -17.31
CA GLU A 10 -11.00 2.44 -18.33
C GLU A 10 -12.06 3.01 -19.29
N LYS A 11 -12.01 2.56 -20.55
CA LYS A 11 -12.79 3.13 -21.67
C LYS A 11 -14.29 3.05 -21.42
N GLU A 12 -14.81 1.89 -21.01
CA GLU A 12 -16.24 1.72 -20.74
C GLU A 12 -16.67 2.42 -19.46
N PHE A 13 -15.83 2.40 -18.40
CA PHE A 13 -16.07 3.21 -17.21
C PHE A 13 -16.18 4.71 -17.55
N SER A 14 -15.30 5.22 -18.42
CA SER A 14 -15.32 6.62 -18.85
C SER A 14 -16.59 7.00 -19.61
N LYS A 15 -17.20 6.06 -20.34
CA LYS A 15 -18.48 6.28 -21.04
C LYS A 15 -19.68 6.22 -20.10
N GLN A 16 -19.69 5.28 -19.17
CA GLN A 16 -20.81 5.05 -18.26
C GLN A 16 -20.82 6.06 -17.11
N GLY A 17 -19.64 6.43 -16.63
CA GLY A 17 -19.47 7.22 -15.42
C GLY A 17 -19.85 6.46 -14.15
N GLY A 18 -19.69 7.14 -13.02
CA GLY A 18 -20.04 6.60 -11.70
C GLY A 18 -19.00 6.99 -10.65
N PRO A 19 -19.27 6.67 -9.36
CA PRO A 19 -18.27 6.82 -8.31
C PRO A 19 -17.02 5.99 -8.62
N PHE A 20 -15.86 6.61 -8.47
CA PHE A 20 -14.56 5.97 -8.62
C PHE A 20 -13.79 6.14 -7.31
N GLN A 21 -13.34 5.02 -6.74
CA GLN A 21 -12.52 5.02 -5.52
C GLN A 21 -11.29 4.16 -5.78
N MET A 22 -10.11 4.75 -5.56
CA MET A 22 -8.83 4.05 -5.65
C MET A 22 -7.86 4.60 -4.61
N ALA A 23 -6.88 3.77 -4.23
CA ALA A 23 -5.71 4.21 -3.49
C ALA A 23 -4.48 4.09 -4.39
N GLN A 24 -3.63 5.11 -4.39
CA GLN A 24 -2.32 5.06 -5.02
C GLN A 24 -1.25 5.18 -3.94
N LEU A 25 -0.32 4.24 -3.90
CA LEU A 25 0.74 4.17 -2.91
C LEU A 25 2.10 4.17 -3.61
N TRP A 26 3.02 5.00 -3.13
CA TRP A 26 4.43 4.94 -3.51
C TRP A 26 5.20 4.22 -2.41
N VAL A 27 5.80 3.09 -2.77
CA VAL A 27 6.69 2.34 -1.88
C VAL A 27 8.12 2.61 -2.30
N ASN A 28 8.92 3.18 -1.40
CA ASN A 28 10.32 3.47 -1.68
C ASN A 28 11.13 2.17 -1.87
N LEU A 29 12.25 2.28 -2.58
CA LEU A 29 13.22 1.20 -2.78
C LEU A 29 14.53 1.52 -2.06
N PRO A 30 15.18 0.52 -1.44
CA PRO A 30 16.57 0.62 -1.00
C PRO A 30 17.49 1.07 -2.14
N ALA A 31 18.54 1.82 -1.83
CA ALA A 31 19.47 2.44 -2.78
C ALA A 31 19.97 1.43 -3.82
N LYS A 32 20.38 0.24 -3.35
CA LYS A 32 20.85 -0.86 -4.20
C LYS A 32 19.87 -1.33 -5.28
N TYR A 33 18.58 -1.05 -5.13
CA TYR A 33 17.52 -1.47 -6.05
C TYR A 33 16.92 -0.33 -6.87
N LYS A 34 17.20 0.95 -6.56
CA LYS A 34 16.62 2.11 -7.26
C LYS A 34 16.88 2.10 -8.77
N MET A 35 18.00 1.52 -9.20
CA MET A 35 18.39 1.43 -10.61
C MET A 35 18.02 0.10 -11.29
N THR A 36 17.27 -0.77 -10.60
CA THR A 36 16.74 -2.00 -11.19
C THR A 36 15.84 -1.68 -12.39
N LYS A 37 15.82 -2.55 -13.40
CA LYS A 37 14.93 -2.39 -14.57
C LYS A 37 13.46 -2.32 -14.11
N PRO A 38 12.65 -1.39 -14.64
CA PRO A 38 11.24 -1.31 -14.28
C PRO A 38 10.52 -2.61 -14.64
N LYS A 39 9.54 -3.00 -13.82
CA LYS A 39 8.68 -4.17 -14.09
C LYS A 39 7.27 -3.88 -13.60
N TYR A 40 6.29 -4.55 -14.22
CA TYR A 40 4.91 -4.57 -13.75
C TYR A 40 4.60 -5.90 -13.07
N GLN A 41 3.73 -5.85 -12.08
CA GLN A 41 3.13 -7.02 -11.44
C GLN A 41 1.62 -6.81 -11.44
N GLU A 42 0.94 -7.32 -12.47
CA GLU A 42 -0.51 -7.27 -12.54
C GLU A 42 -1.10 -8.27 -11.54
N ILE A 43 -1.92 -7.78 -10.61
CA ILE A 43 -2.54 -8.58 -9.56
C ILE A 43 -4.04 -8.35 -9.63
N THR A 44 -4.77 -9.34 -10.13
CA THR A 44 -6.23 -9.30 -10.15
C THR A 44 -6.79 -9.68 -8.78
N ASN A 45 -8.03 -9.27 -8.48
CA ASN A 45 -8.68 -9.61 -7.21
C ASN A 45 -8.74 -11.14 -6.95
N GLN A 46 -8.82 -11.96 -8.00
CA GLN A 46 -8.84 -13.43 -7.89
C GLN A 46 -7.47 -14.02 -7.55
N SER A 47 -6.38 -13.33 -7.88
CA SER A 47 -5.01 -13.78 -7.61
C SER A 47 -4.51 -13.44 -6.21
N MET A 48 -5.19 -12.53 -5.49
CA MET A 48 -4.84 -12.16 -4.13
C MET A 48 -5.07 -13.31 -3.16
N GLY A 49 -4.19 -13.44 -2.17
CA GLY A 49 -4.43 -14.32 -1.03
C GLY A 49 -5.69 -13.87 -0.28
N ARG A 50 -6.47 -14.82 0.26
CA ARG A 50 -7.69 -14.52 1.02
C ARG A 50 -7.72 -15.28 2.32
N TYR A 51 -7.84 -14.56 3.42
CA TYR A 51 -8.11 -15.12 4.73
C TYR A 51 -9.53 -14.73 5.15
N ILE A 52 -10.41 -15.72 5.35
CA ILE A 52 -11.77 -15.50 5.85
C ILE A 52 -11.71 -15.58 7.37
N LEU A 53 -12.31 -14.61 8.07
CA LEU A 53 -12.37 -14.63 9.52
C LEU A 53 -13.16 -15.86 10.02
N PRO A 54 -12.77 -16.48 11.16
CA PRO A 54 -13.40 -17.71 11.64
C PRO A 54 -14.92 -17.62 11.87
N ASP A 55 -15.43 -16.43 12.18
CA ASP A 55 -16.86 -16.17 12.40
C ASP A 55 -17.62 -15.77 11.11
N GLY A 56 -16.93 -15.75 9.96
CA GLY A 56 -17.48 -15.34 8.68
C GLY A 56 -17.80 -13.84 8.57
N LYS A 57 -17.45 -13.02 9.58
CA LYS A 57 -17.77 -11.59 9.60
C LYS A 57 -16.76 -10.72 8.86
N GLY A 58 -15.85 -11.31 8.11
CA GLY A 58 -14.89 -10.52 7.35
C GLY A 58 -13.94 -11.35 6.53
N LEU A 59 -13.15 -10.64 5.77
CA LEU A 59 -12.17 -11.16 4.83
C LEU A 59 -10.98 -10.20 4.83
N VAL A 60 -9.77 -10.75 4.83
CA VAL A 60 -8.54 -10.02 4.53
C VAL A 60 -8.05 -10.48 3.16
N GLU A 61 -7.92 -9.55 2.21
CA GLU A 61 -7.26 -9.77 0.92
C GLU A 61 -5.79 -9.38 1.07
N ILE A 62 -4.88 -10.31 0.79
CA ILE A 62 -3.44 -10.14 0.93
C ILE A 62 -2.86 -9.79 -0.43
N ILE A 63 -2.38 -8.54 -0.58
CA ILE A 63 -1.76 -8.05 -1.81
C ILE A 63 -0.25 -8.35 -1.78
N ALA A 64 0.41 -7.99 -0.68
CA ALA A 64 1.84 -8.26 -0.42
C ALA A 64 2.03 -8.76 1.02
N GLY A 65 3.07 -9.57 1.25
CA GLY A 65 3.38 -10.10 2.57
C GLY A 65 2.63 -11.39 2.91
N GLU A 66 2.41 -11.64 4.20
CA GLU A 66 1.74 -12.85 4.69
C GLU A 66 0.87 -12.56 5.90
N PHE A 67 -0.38 -13.04 5.86
CA PHE A 67 -1.31 -12.94 6.98
C PHE A 67 -1.86 -14.33 7.35
N LYS A 68 -1.58 -14.78 8.59
CA LYS A 68 -2.04 -16.08 9.13
C LYS A 68 -1.76 -17.27 8.20
N GLY A 69 -0.55 -17.33 7.63
CA GLY A 69 -0.14 -18.39 6.71
C GLY A 69 -0.56 -18.19 5.25
N VAL A 70 -1.36 -17.15 4.95
CA VAL A 70 -1.82 -16.83 3.59
C VAL A 70 -0.94 -15.74 2.99
N LYS A 71 -0.29 -16.05 1.87
CA LYS A 71 0.64 -15.14 1.19
C LYS A 71 -0.06 -14.27 0.13
N GLY A 72 0.47 -13.06 -0.04
CA GLY A 72 0.13 -12.20 -1.15
C GLY A 72 0.96 -12.53 -2.40
N PRO A 73 0.44 -12.28 -3.61
CA PRO A 73 1.15 -12.56 -4.85
C PRO A 73 2.23 -11.52 -5.19
N ALA A 74 2.19 -10.31 -4.62
CA ALA A 74 3.17 -9.27 -4.93
C ALA A 74 4.55 -9.61 -4.37
N SER A 75 5.57 -9.59 -5.24
CA SER A 75 6.98 -9.57 -4.80
C SER A 75 7.41 -8.16 -4.45
N THR A 76 8.17 -8.01 -3.36
CA THR A 76 8.66 -6.74 -2.83
C THR A 76 10.18 -6.76 -2.67
N PHE A 77 10.81 -5.58 -2.60
CA PHE A 77 12.27 -5.45 -2.42
C PHE A 77 12.68 -5.29 -0.95
N THR A 78 11.71 -4.99 -0.09
CA THR A 78 11.80 -4.96 1.37
C THR A 78 10.59 -5.72 1.93
N PRO A 79 10.65 -6.21 3.17
CA PRO A 79 9.49 -6.75 3.86
C PRO A 79 8.37 -5.70 3.95
N VAL A 80 7.25 -5.99 3.29
CA VAL A 80 6.05 -5.15 3.26
C VAL A 80 4.82 -6.05 3.32
N ASN A 81 3.89 -5.66 4.17
CA ASN A 81 2.57 -6.22 4.34
C ASN A 81 1.56 -5.17 3.85
N LEU A 82 0.76 -5.54 2.85
CA LEU A 82 -0.26 -4.68 2.25
C LEU A 82 -1.55 -5.46 2.09
N TYR A 83 -2.57 -5.09 2.87
CA TYR A 83 -3.83 -5.84 2.93
C TYR A 83 -5.04 -4.92 2.75
N ASN A 84 -6.11 -5.46 2.15
CA ASN A 84 -7.46 -4.93 2.31
C ASN A 84 -8.20 -5.77 3.35
N ALA A 85 -8.57 -5.18 4.48
CA ALA A 85 -9.45 -5.81 5.46
C ALA A 85 -10.89 -5.33 5.25
N LYS A 86 -11.77 -6.24 4.84
CA LYS A 86 -13.21 -6.01 4.64
C LYS A 86 -13.96 -6.65 5.80
N LEU A 87 -14.48 -5.84 6.70
CA LEU A 87 -15.02 -6.28 7.98
C LEU A 87 -16.48 -5.87 8.11
N LYS A 88 -17.30 -6.78 8.64
CA LYS A 88 -18.67 -6.48 9.05
C LYS A 88 -18.69 -5.87 10.44
N LYS A 89 -19.72 -5.09 10.75
CA LYS A 89 -19.91 -4.56 12.10
C LYS A 89 -19.82 -5.66 13.17
N GLY A 90 -19.04 -5.40 14.21
CA GLY A 90 -18.77 -6.33 15.32
C GLY A 90 -17.82 -7.47 14.96
N ALA A 91 -17.12 -7.40 13.83
CA ALA A 91 -15.97 -8.26 13.56
C ALA A 91 -14.75 -7.75 14.34
N SER A 92 -13.97 -8.68 14.87
CA SER A 92 -12.70 -8.38 15.54
C SER A 92 -11.56 -9.14 14.88
N ILE A 93 -10.43 -8.47 14.74
CA ILE A 93 -9.22 -9.03 14.15
C ILE A 93 -7.98 -8.47 14.84
N GLU A 94 -6.95 -9.31 14.92
CA GLU A 94 -5.63 -8.90 15.38
C GLU A 94 -4.64 -8.97 14.22
N PHE A 95 -3.83 -7.94 14.09
CA PHE A 95 -2.65 -7.93 13.26
C PHE A 95 -1.43 -8.06 14.14
N ILE A 96 -0.58 -9.03 13.83
CA ILE A 96 0.69 -9.25 14.52
C ILE A 96 1.80 -8.81 13.59
N PHE A 97 2.52 -7.77 13.96
CA PHE A 97 3.60 -7.19 13.16
C PHE A 97 4.89 -7.04 13.96
N PRO A 98 6.06 -7.09 13.31
CA PRO A 98 7.32 -6.80 13.98
C PRO A 98 7.33 -5.37 14.55
N GLN A 99 7.77 -5.23 15.79
CA GLN A 99 7.82 -3.94 16.50
C GLN A 99 8.67 -2.90 15.77
N ASN A 100 9.68 -3.31 15.02
CA ASN A 100 10.56 -2.38 14.31
C ASN A 100 10.00 -1.91 12.95
N TYR A 101 8.77 -2.29 12.59
CA TYR A 101 8.17 -1.93 11.30
C TYR A 101 7.23 -0.75 11.45
N ASN A 102 7.27 0.18 10.49
CA ASN A 102 6.31 1.25 10.41
C ASN A 102 4.93 0.67 10.09
N THR A 103 3.93 1.03 10.89
CA THR A 103 2.55 0.56 10.70
C THR A 103 1.56 1.71 10.62
N GLY A 104 0.71 1.66 9.61
CA GLY A 104 -0.40 2.58 9.43
C GLY A 104 -1.63 1.87 8.86
N ILE A 105 -2.81 2.32 9.24
CA ILE A 105 -4.08 1.79 8.71
C ILE A 105 -4.94 2.97 8.26
N LEU A 106 -5.31 2.97 6.97
CA LEU A 106 -6.30 3.90 6.43
C LEU A 106 -7.68 3.27 6.53
N VAL A 107 -8.62 3.94 7.20
CA VAL A 107 -10.03 3.57 7.16
C VAL A 107 -10.61 4.14 5.86
N VAL A 108 -10.77 3.30 4.84
CA VAL A 108 -11.30 3.71 3.53
C VAL A 108 -12.82 3.90 3.60
N GLU A 109 -13.49 3.00 4.31
CA GLU A 109 -14.94 3.07 4.55
C GLU A 109 -15.25 2.64 5.98
N GLY A 110 -16.34 3.18 6.54
CA GLY A 110 -16.89 2.75 7.83
C GLY A 110 -16.20 3.39 9.03
N LYS A 111 -16.04 2.60 10.09
CA LYS A 111 -15.54 3.04 11.40
C LYS A 111 -15.01 1.87 12.20
N ALA A 112 -13.84 2.02 12.79
CA ALA A 112 -13.20 1.00 13.60
C ALA A 112 -12.65 1.56 14.91
N LYS A 113 -12.58 0.69 15.92
CA LYS A 113 -11.90 0.90 17.19
C LYS A 113 -10.59 0.11 17.18
N PHE A 114 -9.51 0.74 17.60
CA PHE A 114 -8.15 0.22 17.64
C PHE A 114 -7.66 0.15 19.07
N ASN A 115 -7.10 -1.00 19.46
CA ASN A 115 -6.52 -1.25 20.79
C ASN A 115 -7.46 -0.87 21.94
N ASP A 116 -8.77 -1.13 21.77
CA ASP A 116 -9.86 -0.82 22.71
C ASP A 116 -10.01 0.65 23.17
N GLU A 117 -9.22 1.57 22.62
CA GLU A 117 -9.15 2.96 23.08
C GLU A 117 -9.52 3.96 21.99
N ASN A 118 -8.96 3.78 20.79
CA ASN A 118 -8.98 4.82 19.75
C ASN A 118 -10.01 4.49 18.68
N ILE A 119 -10.91 5.41 18.37
CA ILE A 119 -11.91 5.23 17.30
C ILE A 119 -11.53 6.11 16.10
N ALA A 120 -11.52 5.52 14.91
CA ALA A 120 -11.31 6.22 13.66
C ALA A 120 -12.43 5.89 12.66
N GLY A 121 -12.96 6.92 11.99
CA GLY A 121 -13.94 6.79 10.91
C GLY A 121 -13.28 6.81 9.54
N ALA A 122 -14.09 6.72 8.49
CA ALA A 122 -13.66 6.88 7.10
C ALA A 122 -12.76 8.13 6.92
N ASP A 123 -11.79 8.00 6.01
CA ASP A 123 -10.78 9.00 5.66
C ASP A 123 -9.72 9.27 6.74
N HIS A 124 -9.78 8.60 7.89
CA HIS A 124 -8.72 8.69 8.90
C HIS A 124 -7.55 7.74 8.60
N PHE A 125 -6.34 8.28 8.67
CA PHE A 125 -5.11 7.51 8.69
C PHE A 125 -4.61 7.34 10.13
N VAL A 126 -4.62 6.10 10.62
CA VAL A 126 -4.16 5.74 11.96
C VAL A 126 -2.70 5.32 11.88
N LEU A 127 -1.80 6.13 12.44
CA LEU A 127 -0.37 5.84 12.54
C LEU A 127 -0.04 5.24 13.91
N PHE A 128 0.69 4.13 13.93
CA PHE A 128 1.10 3.47 15.17
C PHE A 128 2.51 3.87 15.57
N LYS A 129 2.80 3.81 16.88
CA LYS A 129 4.09 4.23 17.45
C LYS A 129 5.21 3.18 17.33
N ASN A 130 4.91 2.02 16.75
CA ASN A 130 5.83 0.88 16.68
C ASN A 130 6.22 0.35 18.09
N GLU A 131 5.28 0.40 19.03
CA GLU A 131 5.41 -0.16 20.39
C GLU A 131 4.41 -1.31 20.55
N GLY A 132 4.89 -2.50 20.93
CA GLY A 132 4.08 -3.72 20.93
C GLY A 132 3.93 -4.36 19.54
N ASP A 133 3.57 -5.63 19.51
CA ASP A 133 3.50 -6.46 18.30
C ASP A 133 2.06 -6.74 17.84
N ILE A 134 1.06 -6.47 18.70
CA ILE A 134 -0.35 -6.74 18.43
C ILE A 134 -1.11 -5.43 18.25
N ILE A 135 -1.85 -5.33 17.14
CA ILE A 135 -2.86 -4.30 16.91
C ILE A 135 -4.21 -5.00 16.89
N SER A 136 -5.06 -4.72 17.88
CA SER A 136 -6.44 -5.18 17.89
C SER A 136 -7.34 -4.19 17.18
N LEU A 137 -8.29 -4.71 16.41
CA LEU A 137 -9.23 -3.93 15.64
C LEU A 137 -10.64 -4.51 15.78
N GLU A 138 -11.59 -3.66 16.14
CA GLU A 138 -13.03 -3.96 16.14
C GLU A 138 -13.75 -3.04 15.15
N ALA A 139 -14.47 -3.61 14.19
CA ALA A 139 -15.28 -2.85 13.24
C ALA A 139 -16.57 -2.37 13.93
N LEU A 140 -16.76 -1.06 14.09
CA LEU A 140 -17.97 -0.46 14.68
C LEU A 140 -19.09 -0.28 13.65
N GLU A 141 -18.73 -0.29 12.37
CA GLU A 141 -19.59 -0.30 11.18
C GLU A 141 -19.04 -1.30 10.17
N ASP A 142 -19.79 -1.63 9.12
CA ASP A 142 -19.20 -2.31 7.96
C ASP A 142 -18.08 -1.43 7.41
N SER A 143 -16.86 -1.97 7.35
CA SER A 143 -15.64 -1.19 7.15
C SER A 143 -14.71 -1.82 6.13
N VAL A 144 -14.05 -0.98 5.34
CA VAL A 144 -12.94 -1.34 4.46
C VAL A 144 -11.71 -0.60 4.95
N LEU A 145 -10.67 -1.35 5.28
CA LEU A 145 -9.41 -0.79 5.79
C LEU A 145 -8.25 -1.23 4.91
N LEU A 146 -7.37 -0.28 4.61
CA LEU A 146 -6.09 -0.52 3.95
C LEU A 146 -5.00 -0.58 5.01
N VAL A 147 -4.45 -1.77 5.22
CA VAL A 147 -3.42 -2.04 6.24
C VAL A 147 -2.05 -1.98 5.59
N LEU A 148 -1.19 -1.11 6.13
CA LEU A 148 0.17 -0.86 5.66
C LEU A 148 1.16 -1.18 6.78
N ASN A 149 2.07 -2.12 6.57
CA ASN A 149 3.14 -2.40 7.52
C ASN A 149 4.43 -2.73 6.74
N GLY A 150 5.56 -2.16 7.14
CA GLY A 150 6.80 -2.40 6.40
C GLY A 150 8.06 -2.03 7.15
N GLU A 151 9.14 -2.73 6.82
CA GLU A 151 10.45 -2.49 7.41
C GLU A 151 10.97 -1.10 6.98
N PRO A 152 11.40 -0.25 7.93
CA PRO A 152 12.02 1.02 7.59
C PRO A 152 13.35 0.79 6.86
N ILE A 153 13.52 1.46 5.72
CA ILE A 153 14.73 1.34 4.89
C ILE A 153 15.95 1.97 5.57
N ASN A 154 15.75 3.02 6.39
CA ASN A 154 16.81 3.72 7.12
C ASN A 154 17.95 4.24 6.23
N GLU A 155 17.61 4.73 5.03
CA GLU A 155 18.52 5.39 4.11
C GLU A 155 18.08 6.85 3.88
N PRO A 156 19.00 7.74 3.46
CA PRO A 156 18.65 9.11 3.08
C PRO A 156 17.59 9.16 1.99
N ILE A 157 16.75 10.19 2.04
CA ILE A 157 15.69 10.45 1.07
C ILE A 157 15.93 11.82 0.45
N ALA A 158 16.02 11.85 -0.87
CA ALA A 158 15.98 13.07 -1.68
C ALA A 158 14.82 12.96 -2.66
N GLN A 159 13.85 13.88 -2.59
CA GLN A 159 12.65 13.86 -3.43
C GLN A 159 12.49 15.17 -4.20
N TYR A 160 12.14 15.06 -5.49
CA TYR A 160 11.69 16.19 -6.31
C TYR A 160 10.67 15.71 -7.34
N GLY A 161 9.41 16.17 -7.20
CA GLY A 161 8.32 15.77 -8.09
C GLY A 161 8.16 14.23 -8.15
N PRO A 162 8.24 13.60 -9.33
CA PRO A 162 8.13 12.14 -9.49
C PRO A 162 9.43 11.38 -9.20
N PHE A 163 10.53 12.07 -8.86
CA PHE A 163 11.83 11.44 -8.60
C PHE A 163 12.07 11.29 -7.11
N LEU A 164 12.47 10.08 -6.70
CA LEU A 164 12.78 9.73 -5.30
C LEU A 164 14.11 8.96 -5.25
N MET A 165 15.18 9.66 -4.93
CA MET A 165 16.55 9.15 -4.87
C MET A 165 17.10 9.19 -3.42
N ASN A 166 18.38 8.88 -3.22
CA ASN A 166 19.01 8.96 -1.90
C ASN A 166 19.82 10.27 -1.73
N THR A 167 20.33 10.85 -2.82
CA THR A 167 21.16 12.07 -2.82
C THR A 167 20.63 13.14 -3.77
N TYR A 168 21.05 14.39 -3.59
CA TYR A 168 20.67 15.49 -4.48
C TYR A 168 21.31 15.36 -5.85
N GLU A 169 22.54 14.86 -5.92
CA GLU A 169 23.27 14.61 -7.17
C GLU A 169 22.53 13.57 -8.03
N GLU A 170 21.98 12.52 -7.41
CA GLU A 170 21.13 11.54 -8.10
C GLU A 170 19.81 12.15 -8.61
N LEU A 171 19.23 13.11 -7.87
CA LEU A 171 18.03 13.83 -8.34
C LEU A 171 18.34 14.70 -9.55
N GLU A 172 19.43 15.48 -9.51
CA GLU A 172 19.86 16.31 -10.64
C GLU A 172 20.07 15.44 -11.88
N GLN A 173 20.76 14.31 -11.75
CA GLN A 173 20.94 13.38 -12.85
C GLN A 173 19.63 12.81 -13.40
N ALA A 174 18.66 12.47 -12.52
CA ALA A 174 17.36 11.95 -12.95
C ALA A 174 16.55 13.01 -13.72
N ILE A 175 16.60 14.27 -13.28
CA ILE A 175 15.95 15.40 -13.95
C ILE A 175 16.59 15.64 -15.32
N ASP A 176 17.91 15.64 -15.40
CA ASP A 176 18.65 15.80 -16.66
C ASP A 176 18.38 14.66 -17.64
N ASP A 177 18.32 13.42 -17.15
CA ASP A 177 17.98 12.24 -17.96
C ASP A 177 16.56 12.32 -18.51
N PHE A 178 15.60 12.80 -17.71
CA PHE A 178 14.24 13.03 -18.16
C PHE A 178 14.17 14.15 -19.22
N ASN A 179 14.74 15.32 -18.93
CA ASN A 179 14.72 16.48 -19.82
C ASN A 179 15.46 16.23 -21.15
N SER A 180 16.48 15.38 -21.14
CA SER A 180 17.21 14.96 -22.35
C SER A 180 16.51 13.83 -23.12
N GLY A 181 15.34 13.36 -22.67
CA GLY A 181 14.53 12.36 -23.36
C GLY A 181 15.00 10.92 -23.17
N LYS A 182 15.90 10.63 -22.21
CA LYS A 182 16.40 9.27 -21.96
C LYS A 182 15.38 8.33 -21.33
N PHE A 183 14.25 8.87 -20.87
CA PHE A 183 13.09 8.10 -20.39
C PHE A 183 12.21 7.58 -21.55
N GLY A 184 12.56 7.90 -22.79
CA GLY A 184 11.80 7.52 -23.98
C GLY A 184 10.71 8.52 -24.33
N LYS A 185 9.81 8.11 -25.22
CA LYS A 185 8.63 8.88 -25.63
C LYS A 185 7.41 7.98 -25.47
N LEU A 186 6.30 8.58 -25.05
CA LEU A 186 5.00 7.93 -25.13
C LEU A 186 4.47 8.17 -26.55
N GLU A 187 4.13 7.09 -27.24
CA GLU A 187 3.37 7.20 -28.49
C GLU A 187 1.97 7.75 -28.18
N ASP A 188 1.38 8.43 -29.17
CA ASP A 188 0.07 9.06 -29.06
C ASP A 188 -1.09 8.04 -29.01
#